data_AF-A0A7S3I8T3-F1
#
_entry.id   AF-A0A7S3I8T3-F1
#
_cell.length_a   1.000
_cell.length_b   1.000
_cell.length_c   1.000
_cell.angle_alpha   90.00
_cell.angle_beta   90.00
_cell.angle_gamma   90.00
#
_symmetry.space_group_name_H-M   'P 1'
#
loop_
_entity.id
_entity.type
_entity.pdbx_description
1 polymer ?
#
loop_
_entity_poly.entity_id
_entity_poly.type
_entity_poly.pdbx_seq_one_letter_code
_entity_poly.pdbx_strand_id
1 'polypeptide(L)'
;LEGSFKQLKVIKHNFQKFPSNIKVDSVTVSDTSSSLESLLNIVESSTSAQIAVFSSLISSIEEVTQFLQTKGIQTTYIHSELKLEQRAENLLNFLNGSKRVLVGSDLIERGLELNVQHVILFNVPEKLDSLLRRVGRTGRKDKPGRATLFLRKNQEYLIPLIKKNQAQLKKTR
;
A
#
# COMPACT_ATOMS: atom_id res chain seq x y z
N LEU A 1 -20.78 6.00 -18.82
CA LEU A 1 -20.96 4.66 -18.18
C LEU A 1 -20.22 3.53 -18.91
N GLU A 2 -19.91 3.62 -20.21
CA GLU A 2 -19.16 2.57 -20.94
C GLU A 2 -17.68 2.40 -20.56
N GLY A 3 -17.03 3.45 -20.04
CA GLY A 3 -15.60 3.44 -19.71
C GLY A 3 -15.22 2.40 -18.63
N SER A 4 -16.00 2.30 -17.55
CA SER A 4 -15.74 1.36 -16.46
C SER A 4 -15.93 -0.11 -16.86
N PHE A 5 -16.88 -0.41 -17.76
CA PHE A 5 -17.12 -1.79 -18.22
C PHE A 5 -16.03 -2.30 -19.16
N LYS A 6 -15.46 -1.42 -19.99
CA LYS A 6 -14.30 -1.74 -20.84
C LYS A 6 -13.06 -2.03 -19.98
N GLN A 7 -12.84 -1.23 -18.94
CA GLN A 7 -11.76 -1.44 -17.97
C GLN A 7 -11.93 -2.79 -17.24
N LEU A 8 -13.15 -3.14 -16.81
CA LEU A 8 -13.46 -4.43 -16.17
C LEU A 8 -13.16 -5.64 -17.06
N LYS A 9 -13.42 -5.58 -18.38
CA LYS A 9 -13.10 -6.67 -19.32
C LYS A 9 -11.59 -6.86 -19.51
N VAL A 10 -10.84 -5.77 -19.61
CA VAL A 10 -9.37 -5.78 -19.72
C VAL A 10 -8.75 -6.33 -18.44
N ILE A 11 -9.26 -5.90 -17.27
CA ILE A 11 -8.83 -6.41 -15.96
C ILE A 11 -9.06 -7.92 -15.85
N LYS A 12 -10.22 -8.43 -16.30
CA LYS A 12 -10.51 -9.88 -16.25
C LYS A 12 -9.55 -10.76 -17.07
N HIS A 13 -9.03 -10.27 -18.20
CA HIS A 13 -8.21 -11.06 -19.12
C HIS A 13 -6.70 -11.06 -18.80
N ASN A 14 -6.19 -10.00 -18.14
CA ASN A 14 -4.74 -9.82 -17.93
C ASN A 14 -4.28 -9.94 -16.47
N PHE A 15 -5.09 -10.51 -15.57
CA PHE A 15 -4.70 -10.62 -14.17
C PHE A 15 -3.59 -11.66 -13.97
N GLN A 16 -2.33 -11.21 -14.06
CA GLN A 16 -1.25 -11.80 -13.27
C GLN A 16 -1.73 -11.84 -11.83
N LYS A 17 -1.90 -13.05 -11.30
CA LYS A 17 -2.41 -13.27 -9.95
C LYS A 17 -1.47 -12.58 -8.95
N PHE A 18 -2.04 -12.01 -7.89
CA PHE A 18 -1.23 -11.65 -6.72
C PHE A 18 -0.41 -12.87 -6.27
N PRO A 19 0.86 -12.68 -5.88
CA PRO A 19 1.70 -13.77 -5.40
C PRO A 19 1.02 -14.57 -4.27
N SER A 20 1.16 -15.89 -4.30
CA SER A 20 0.50 -16.82 -3.38
C SER A 20 1.06 -16.81 -1.95
N ASN A 21 2.05 -15.97 -1.66
CA ASN A 21 2.60 -15.77 -0.32
C ASN A 21 2.22 -14.39 0.25
N ILE A 22 1.46 -13.57 -0.49
CA ILE A 22 0.99 -12.26 -0.05
C ILE A 22 -0.51 -12.33 0.24
N LYS A 23 -0.87 -12.07 1.49
CA LYS A 23 -2.28 -11.88 1.89
C LYS A 23 -2.72 -10.48 1.52
N VAL A 24 -3.69 -10.38 0.62
CA VAL A 24 -4.30 -9.11 0.23
C VAL A 24 -5.66 -8.96 0.91
N ASP A 25 -5.87 -7.85 1.62
CA ASP A 25 -7.16 -7.43 2.20
C ASP A 25 -7.53 -6.01 1.77
N SER A 26 -8.75 -5.58 2.07
CA SER A 26 -9.25 -4.25 1.71
C SER A 26 -10.16 -3.67 2.78
N VAL A 27 -10.16 -2.34 2.87
CA VAL A 27 -11.12 -1.56 3.67
C VAL A 27 -11.84 -0.60 2.74
N THR A 28 -13.17 -0.55 2.83
CA THR A 28 -13.97 0.46 2.13
C THR A 28 -14.07 1.71 2.98
N VAL A 29 -13.79 2.86 2.38
CA VAL A 29 -13.66 4.14 3.08
C VAL A 29 -14.38 5.24 2.32
N SER A 30 -15.21 6.01 3.03
CA SER A 30 -16.09 7.05 2.47
C SER A 30 -15.43 8.42 2.40
N ASP A 31 -14.57 8.74 3.36
CA ASP A 31 -14.03 10.08 3.59
C ASP A 31 -12.61 10.01 4.18
N THR A 32 -11.97 11.17 4.30
CA THR A 32 -10.58 11.26 4.79
C THR A 32 -10.46 10.82 6.25
N SER A 33 -11.36 11.26 7.13
CA SER A 33 -11.27 10.97 8.57
C SER A 33 -11.39 9.46 8.85
N SER A 34 -12.38 8.79 8.26
CA SER A 34 -12.54 7.34 8.36
C SER A 34 -11.35 6.58 7.77
N SER A 35 -10.72 7.13 6.72
CA SER A 35 -9.51 6.56 6.13
C SER A 35 -8.32 6.67 7.10
N LEU A 36 -8.12 7.83 7.74
CA LEU A 36 -7.03 8.03 8.69
C LEU A 36 -7.19 7.13 9.93
N GLU A 37 -8.38 7.04 10.50
CA GLU A 37 -8.66 6.17 11.64
C GLU A 37 -8.50 4.68 11.28
N SER A 38 -8.96 4.26 10.10
CA SER A 38 -8.74 2.89 9.63
C SER A 38 -7.25 2.59 9.44
N LEU A 39 -6.48 3.55 8.92
CA LEU A 39 -5.04 3.42 8.75
C LEU A 39 -4.34 3.26 10.09
N LEU A 40 -4.67 4.07 11.09
CA LEU A 40 -4.13 3.95 12.45
C LEU A 40 -4.35 2.55 13.01
N ASN A 41 -5.61 2.08 12.99
CA ASN A 41 -5.96 0.73 13.47
C ASN A 41 -5.16 -0.39 12.78
N ILE A 42 -4.94 -0.26 11.47
CA ILE A 42 -4.14 -1.23 10.71
C ILE A 42 -2.65 -1.17 11.11
N VAL A 43 -2.10 0.03 11.27
CA VAL A 43 -0.71 0.25 11.66
C VAL A 43 -0.44 -0.28 13.07
N GLU A 44 -1.34 0.00 14.02
CA GLU A 44 -1.23 -0.47 15.40
C GLU A 44 -1.34 -1.99 15.49
N SER A 45 -2.30 -2.60 14.78
CA SER A 45 -2.47 -4.06 14.76
C SER A 45 -1.36 -4.82 14.04
N SER A 46 -0.56 -4.14 13.20
CA SER A 46 0.59 -4.73 12.50
C SER A 46 1.88 -4.65 13.33
N THR A 47 1.82 -4.95 14.63
CA THR A 47 2.91 -4.76 15.61
C THR A 47 4.25 -5.27 15.07
N SER A 48 5.30 -4.43 15.17
CA SER A 48 6.67 -4.71 14.71
C SER A 48 6.90 -4.84 13.20
N ALA A 49 5.88 -4.65 12.35
CA ALA A 49 6.06 -4.56 10.90
C ALA A 49 6.62 -3.18 10.51
N GLN A 50 7.61 -3.14 9.61
CA GLN A 50 7.86 -1.97 8.77
C GLN A 50 6.75 -1.88 7.73
N ILE A 51 6.22 -0.67 7.54
CA ILE A 51 5.02 -0.43 6.74
C ILE A 51 5.30 0.63 5.69
N ALA A 52 4.98 0.31 4.43
CA ALA A 52 4.99 1.28 3.34
C ALA A 52 3.55 1.68 3.00
N VAL A 53 3.23 2.97 3.10
CA VAL A 53 1.91 3.52 2.77
C VAL A 53 2.02 4.29 1.46
N PHE A 54 1.29 3.85 0.44
CA PHE A 54 1.24 4.51 -0.86
C PHE A 54 0.06 5.45 -0.98
N SER A 55 0.33 6.72 -1.24
CA SER A 55 -0.65 7.76 -1.56
C SER A 55 -0.21 8.52 -2.82
N SER A 56 -1.16 9.01 -3.62
CA SER A 56 -0.87 9.65 -4.91
C SER A 56 -0.69 11.17 -4.84
N LEU A 57 -1.22 11.82 -3.80
CA LEU A 57 -1.18 13.27 -3.64
C LEU A 57 -0.19 13.65 -2.55
N ILE A 58 0.65 14.66 -2.82
CA ILE A 58 1.63 15.19 -1.85
C ILE A 58 0.93 15.64 -0.57
N SER A 59 -0.16 16.41 -0.69
CA SER A 59 -0.96 16.84 0.46
C SER A 59 -1.48 15.67 1.30
N SER A 60 -1.90 14.57 0.66
CA SER A 60 -2.34 13.38 1.38
C SER A 60 -1.18 12.63 2.04
N ILE A 61 0.01 12.63 1.43
CA ILE A 61 1.21 12.04 2.03
C ILE A 61 1.59 12.79 3.31
N GLU A 62 1.59 14.12 3.26
CA GLU A 62 1.88 14.98 4.41
C GLU A 62 0.81 14.85 5.50
N GLU A 63 -0.48 14.90 5.13
CA GLU A 63 -1.61 14.75 6.05
C GLU A 63 -1.57 13.40 6.79
N VAL A 64 -1.40 12.30 6.06
CA VAL A 64 -1.27 10.96 6.64
C VAL A 64 -0.08 10.88 7.58
N THR A 65 1.06 11.46 7.17
CA THR A 65 2.29 11.45 7.98
C THR A 65 2.09 12.22 9.28
N GLN A 66 1.58 13.44 9.20
CA GLN A 66 1.33 14.28 10.36
C GLN A 66 0.33 13.61 11.30
N PHE A 67 -0.78 13.08 10.76
CA PHE A 67 -1.77 12.38 11.56
C PHE A 67 -1.13 11.21 12.34
N LEU A 68 -0.40 10.33 11.69
CA LEU A 68 0.26 9.20 12.35
C LEU A 68 1.29 9.65 13.39
N GLN A 69 2.07 10.71 13.11
CA GLN A 69 3.01 11.28 14.08
C GLN A 69 2.30 11.84 15.32
N THR A 70 1.15 12.52 15.17
CA THR A 70 0.37 13.02 16.33
C THR A 70 -0.18 11.90 17.21
N LYS A 71 -0.34 10.69 16.64
CA LYS A 71 -0.73 9.47 17.36
C LYS A 71 0.47 8.71 17.95
N GLY A 72 1.68 9.27 17.88
CA GLY A 72 2.90 8.67 18.41
C GLY A 72 3.54 7.61 17.51
N ILE A 73 3.08 7.45 16.26
CA ILE A 73 3.65 6.49 15.32
C ILE A 73 4.90 7.09 14.66
N GLN A 74 6.02 6.39 14.78
CA GLN A 74 7.27 6.76 14.12
C GLN A 74 7.16 6.66 12.60
N THR A 75 6.86 7.80 11.97
CA THR A 75 6.52 7.89 10.54
C THR A 75 7.43 8.90 9.84
N THR A 76 7.81 8.59 8.61
CA THR A 76 8.49 9.50 7.67
C THR A 76 7.85 9.41 6.29
N TYR A 77 8.26 10.28 5.36
CA TYR A 77 7.63 10.41 4.06
C TYR A 77 8.62 10.73 2.93
N ILE A 78 8.22 10.37 1.71
CA ILE A 78 8.94 10.67 0.48
C ILE A 78 7.94 11.08 -0.61
N HIS A 79 8.21 12.22 -1.26
CA HIS A 79 7.54 12.64 -2.49
C HIS A 79 8.48 13.48 -3.36
N SER A 80 8.04 13.80 -4.57
CA SER A 80 8.86 14.44 -5.61
C SER A 80 9.38 15.84 -5.26
N GLU A 81 8.68 16.58 -4.41
CA GLU A 81 9.09 17.94 -3.99
C GLU A 81 10.19 17.95 -2.91
N LEU A 82 10.52 16.80 -2.30
CA LEU A 82 11.65 16.72 -1.37
C LEU A 82 12.98 16.75 -2.12
N LYS A 83 13.96 17.45 -1.54
CA LYS A 83 15.35 17.40 -2.02
C LYS A 83 15.88 15.98 -1.96
N LEU A 84 16.83 15.64 -2.83
CA LEU A 84 17.37 14.27 -2.92
C LEU A 84 17.98 13.82 -1.59
N GLU A 85 18.66 14.72 -0.90
CA GLU A 85 19.29 14.46 0.40
C GLU A 85 18.25 14.11 1.47
N GLN A 86 17.12 14.84 1.49
CA GLN A 86 16.01 14.57 2.42
C GLN A 86 15.33 13.24 2.11
N ARG A 87 15.16 12.90 0.83
CA ARG A 87 14.61 11.60 0.42
C ARG A 87 15.51 10.46 0.88
N ALA A 88 16.83 10.60 0.69
CA ALA A 88 17.82 9.62 1.13
C ALA A 88 17.82 9.47 2.66
N GLU A 89 17.81 10.58 3.41
CA GLU A 89 17.74 10.56 4.88
C GLU A 89 16.47 9.88 5.39
N ASN A 90 15.30 10.26 4.86
CA ASN A 90 14.02 9.67 5.25
C ASN A 90 13.97 8.17 4.91
N LEU A 91 14.51 7.77 3.77
CA LEU A 91 14.59 6.37 3.39
C LEU A 91 15.53 5.59 4.31
N LEU A 92 16.70 6.14 4.66
CA LEU A 92 17.64 5.51 5.60
C LEU A 92 17.02 5.32 6.98
N ASN A 93 16.35 6.37 7.50
CA ASN A 93 15.62 6.31 8.76
C ASN A 93 14.51 5.26 8.74
N PHE A 94 13.87 5.04 7.58
CA PHE A 94 12.91 3.95 7.44
C PHE A 94 13.60 2.58 7.44
N LEU A 95 14.62 2.40 6.60
CA LEU A 95 15.30 1.12 6.40
C LEU A 95 16.01 0.61 7.65
N ASN A 96 16.61 1.52 8.43
CA ASN A 96 17.28 1.18 9.70
C ASN A 96 16.30 0.96 10.87
N GLY A 97 15.00 1.18 10.65
CA GLY A 97 13.95 0.96 11.65
C GLY A 97 13.67 2.14 12.59
N SER A 98 14.40 3.26 12.48
CA SER A 98 14.14 4.48 13.27
C SER A 98 12.75 5.06 13.01
N LYS A 99 12.27 4.91 11.78
CA LYS A 99 10.92 5.22 11.34
C LYS A 99 10.27 3.93 10.85
N ARG A 100 9.21 3.52 11.54
CA ARG A 100 8.50 2.27 11.26
C ARG A 100 7.59 2.36 10.03
N VAL A 101 7.10 3.55 9.73
CA VAL A 101 6.18 3.80 8.62
C VAL A 101 6.81 4.77 7.63
N LEU A 102 6.75 4.45 6.34
CA LEU A 102 7.14 5.32 5.24
C LEU A 102 5.94 5.58 4.33
N VAL A 103 5.58 6.86 4.15
CA VAL A 103 4.45 7.29 3.32
C VAL A 103 4.96 7.92 2.02
N GLY A 104 4.41 7.58 0.86
CA GLY A 104 4.82 8.24 -0.39
C GLY A 104 4.22 7.69 -1.68
N SER A 105 4.45 8.37 -2.80
CA SER A 105 3.89 8.02 -4.12
C SER A 105 4.77 7.05 -4.92
N ASP A 106 6.09 7.23 -4.82
CA ASP A 106 7.13 6.48 -5.53
C ASP A 106 8.28 6.16 -4.56
N LEU A 107 8.01 5.27 -3.61
CA LEU A 107 8.94 4.84 -2.56
C LEU A 107 10.16 4.03 -3.07
N ILE A 108 10.41 4.02 -4.37
CA ILE A 108 11.46 3.25 -5.04
C ILE A 108 12.32 4.22 -5.83
N GLU A 109 13.50 4.51 -5.31
CA GLU A 109 14.55 5.16 -6.08
C GLU A 109 15.32 4.11 -6.87
N ARG A 110 15.76 4.45 -8.09
CA ARG A 110 16.49 3.53 -8.98
C ARG A 110 17.72 2.98 -8.24
N GLY A 111 17.77 1.65 -8.05
CA GLY A 111 18.86 0.97 -7.36
C GLY A 111 18.55 0.51 -5.93
N LEU A 112 17.42 0.95 -5.32
CA LEU A 112 17.00 0.48 -4.00
C LEU A 112 15.63 -0.21 -4.07
N GLU A 113 15.59 -1.51 -3.76
CA GLU A 113 14.33 -2.23 -3.63
C GLU A 113 13.82 -2.19 -2.19
N LEU A 114 12.76 -1.41 -1.97
CA LEU A 114 12.00 -1.45 -0.72
C LEU A 114 11.37 -2.84 -0.52
N ASN A 115 11.62 -3.46 0.64
CA ASN A 115 11.00 -4.71 1.06
C ASN A 115 10.45 -4.57 2.48
N VAL A 116 9.14 -4.73 2.64
CA VAL A 116 8.41 -4.47 3.89
C VAL A 116 7.48 -5.62 4.24
N GLN A 117 7.11 -5.74 5.52
CA GLN A 117 6.17 -6.78 5.97
C GLN A 117 4.72 -6.41 5.60
N HIS A 118 4.41 -5.11 5.49
CA HIS A 118 3.08 -4.64 5.14
C HIS A 118 3.12 -3.48 4.14
N VAL A 119 2.44 -3.66 3.02
CA VAL A 119 2.12 -2.58 2.07
C VAL A 119 0.69 -2.10 2.28
N ILE A 120 0.49 -0.80 2.42
CA ILE A 120 -0.85 -0.19 2.46
C ILE A 120 -1.01 0.70 1.24
N LEU A 121 -2.05 0.46 0.45
CA LEU A 121 -2.42 1.34 -0.67
C LEU A 121 -3.53 2.26 -0.20
N PHE A 122 -3.15 3.41 0.36
CA PHE A 122 -4.10 4.44 0.82
C PHE A 122 -4.87 5.05 -0.37
N ASN A 123 -4.21 5.13 -1.53
CA ASN A 123 -4.87 5.28 -2.82
C ASN A 123 -4.51 4.11 -3.74
N VAL A 124 -5.53 3.36 -4.17
CA VAL A 124 -5.35 2.29 -5.15
C VAL A 124 -5.06 2.90 -6.53
N PRO A 125 -3.93 2.53 -7.18
CA PRO A 125 -3.60 3.03 -8.51
C PRO A 125 -4.58 2.50 -9.56
N GLU A 126 -4.87 3.30 -10.58
CA GLU A 126 -5.78 2.91 -11.67
C GLU A 126 -5.23 1.79 -12.55
N LYS A 127 -3.90 1.76 -12.73
CA LYS A 127 -3.22 0.76 -13.55
C LYS A 127 -2.88 -0.48 -12.73
N LEU A 128 -3.27 -1.64 -13.24
CA LEU A 128 -3.00 -2.93 -12.61
C LEU A 128 -1.50 -3.19 -12.40
N ASP A 129 -0.65 -2.86 -13.37
CA ASP A 129 0.80 -3.07 -13.23
C ASP A 129 1.39 -2.24 -12.08
N SER A 130 0.84 -1.05 -11.83
CA SER A 130 1.22 -0.23 -10.68
C SER A 130 0.73 -0.85 -9.36
N LEU A 131 -0.48 -1.41 -9.34
CA LEU A 131 -1.01 -2.16 -8.19
C LEU A 131 -0.08 -3.33 -7.83
N LEU A 132 0.22 -4.18 -8.82
CA LEU A 132 1.03 -5.39 -8.62
C LEU A 132 2.46 -5.06 -8.20
N ARG A 133 3.10 -4.04 -8.80
CA ARG A 133 4.44 -3.60 -8.42
C ARG A 133 4.54 -3.05 -7.00
N ARG A 134 3.48 -2.38 -6.52
CA ARG A 134 3.41 -1.87 -5.14
C ARG A 134 3.15 -3.00 -4.14
N VAL A 135 2.21 -3.90 -4.43
CA VAL A 135 1.97 -5.10 -3.60
C VAL A 135 3.21 -6.00 -3.53
N GLY A 136 3.98 -6.11 -4.62
CA GLY A 136 5.26 -6.84 -4.65
C GLY A 136 6.41 -6.24 -3.82
N ARG A 137 6.17 -5.14 -3.09
CA ARG A 137 7.10 -4.62 -2.06
C ARG A 137 7.05 -5.42 -0.76
N THR A 138 6.14 -6.39 -0.66
CA THR A 138 6.12 -7.38 0.42
C THR A 138 6.20 -8.80 -0.12
N GLY A 139 6.38 -9.78 0.77
CA GLY A 139 6.37 -11.20 0.41
C GLY A 139 7.53 -11.61 -0.51
N ARG A 140 8.75 -11.14 -0.24
CA ARG A 140 9.94 -11.55 -1.00
C ARG A 140 10.60 -12.80 -0.42
N LYS A 141 11.29 -13.56 -1.28
CA LYS A 141 11.98 -14.81 -0.93
C LYS A 141 11.02 -15.80 -0.23
N ASP A 142 9.81 -15.92 -0.78
CA ASP A 142 8.71 -16.76 -0.28
C ASP A 142 8.26 -16.51 1.17
N LYS A 143 8.73 -15.41 1.79
CA LYS A 143 8.25 -15.01 3.11
C LYS A 143 6.79 -14.54 3.02
N PRO A 144 5.99 -14.71 4.09
CA PRO A 144 4.66 -14.14 4.15
C PRO A 144 4.70 -12.62 4.01
N GLY A 145 3.84 -12.07 3.16
CA GLY A 145 3.62 -10.62 3.03
C GLY A 145 2.16 -10.25 3.27
N ARG A 146 1.91 -8.99 3.61
CA ARG A 146 0.56 -8.43 3.71
C ARG A 146 0.39 -7.18 2.87
N ALA A 147 -0.77 -7.06 2.23
CA ALA A 147 -1.17 -5.83 1.57
C ALA A 147 -2.62 -5.44 1.91
N THR A 148 -2.86 -4.20 2.32
CA THR A 148 -4.21 -3.67 2.55
C THR A 148 -4.54 -2.55 1.55
N LEU A 149 -5.68 -2.66 0.89
CA LEU A 149 -6.16 -1.69 -0.11
C LEU A 149 -7.29 -0.83 0.46
N PHE A 150 -7.14 0.49 0.40
CA PHE A 150 -8.20 1.43 0.73
C PHE A 150 -9.05 1.69 -0.51
N LEU A 151 -10.27 1.17 -0.50
CA LEU A 151 -11.19 1.24 -1.64
C LEU A 151 -12.20 2.36 -1.42
N ARG A 152 -12.35 3.23 -2.43
CA ARG A 152 -13.52 4.09 -2.56
C ARG A 152 -14.69 3.30 -3.14
N LYS A 153 -15.91 3.83 -3.03
CA LYS A 153 -17.14 3.17 -3.50
C LYS A 153 -17.07 2.74 -4.98
N ASN A 154 -16.45 3.55 -5.83
CA ASN A 154 -16.25 3.25 -7.25
C ASN A 154 -15.17 2.17 -7.52
N GLN A 155 -14.44 1.71 -6.51
CA GLN A 155 -13.38 0.69 -6.60
C GLN A 155 -13.77 -0.65 -5.96
N GLU A 156 -14.98 -0.77 -5.40
CA GLU A 156 -15.48 -2.01 -4.79
C GLU A 156 -15.55 -3.19 -5.78
N TYR A 157 -15.51 -2.93 -7.09
CA TYR A 157 -15.40 -3.97 -8.12
C TYR A 157 -14.13 -4.83 -7.99
N LEU A 158 -13.12 -4.39 -7.23
CA LEU A 158 -11.91 -5.16 -6.91
C LEU A 158 -12.12 -6.20 -5.80
N ILE A 159 -13.16 -6.08 -4.97
CA ILE A 159 -13.41 -6.96 -3.82
C ILE A 159 -13.52 -8.45 -4.22
N PRO A 160 -14.28 -8.85 -5.26
CA PRO A 160 -14.39 -10.26 -5.65
C PRO A 160 -13.04 -10.88 -6.01
N LEU A 161 -12.18 -10.11 -6.65
CA LEU A 161 -10.83 -10.52 -7.01
C LEU A 161 -9.95 -10.72 -5.76
N ILE A 162 -10.00 -9.79 -4.80
CA ILE A 162 -9.26 -9.88 -3.54
C ILE A 162 -9.70 -11.14 -2.76
N LYS A 163 -11.02 -11.39 -2.67
CA LYS A 163 -11.56 -12.62 -2.05
C LYS A 163 -11.06 -13.89 -2.75
N LYS A 164 -11.00 -13.88 -4.09
CA LYS A 164 -10.47 -15.01 -4.88
C LYS A 164 -8.99 -15.27 -4.60
N ASN A 165 -8.18 -14.24 -4.36
CA ASN A 165 -6.79 -14.40 -3.93
C ASN A 165 -6.72 -15.05 -2.54
N GLN A 166 -7.48 -14.56 -1.57
CA GLN A 166 -7.49 -15.13 -0.21
C GLN A 166 -7.89 -16.61 -0.18
N ALA A 167 -8.84 -17.02 -1.00
CA ALA A 167 -9.27 -18.43 -1.10
C ALA A 167 -8.15 -19.34 -1.68
N GLN A 168 -7.30 -18.83 -2.57
CA GLN A 168 -6.17 -19.58 -3.11
C GLN A 168 -5.09 -19.81 -2.06
N LEU A 169 -4.79 -18.81 -1.22
CA LEU A 169 -3.83 -18.93 -0.12
C LEU A 169 -4.17 -20.07 0.86
N LYS A 170 -5.46 -20.30 1.09
CA LYS A 170 -5.93 -21.38 1.98
C LYS A 170 -5.81 -22.78 1.38
N LYS A 171 -5.68 -22.90 0.06
CA LYS A 171 -5.54 -24.21 -0.64
C LYS A 171 -4.08 -24.68 -0.77
N THR A 172 -3.13 -23.77 -0.56
CA THR A 172 -1.68 -24.05 -0.63
C THR A 172 -1.09 -24.42 0.73
N ARG A 173 -1.89 -24.36 1.80
CA ARG A 173 -1.56 -24.84 3.15
C ARG A 173 -2.23 -26.18 3.39
#